data_AF-A0A3N5FG90-F1
#
_entry.id   AF-A0A3N5FG90-F1
#
_cell.length_a   1.000
_cell.length_b   1.000
_cell.length_c   1.000
_cell.angle_alpha   90.00
_cell.angle_beta   90.00
_cell.angle_gamma   90.00
#
_symmetry.space_group_name_H-M   'P 1'
#
loop_
_entity.id
_entity.type
_entity.pdbx_description
1 polymer ?
#
loop_
_entity_poly.entity_id
_entity_poly.type
_entity_poly.pdbx_seq_one_letter_code
_entity_poly.pdbx_strand_id
1 'polypeptide(L)' 'MRQLDFEGPYTGTRHQFMDYKEYRLTIPSNTEYSVPQLRMMINEVEGILGRTIAPDEWNSLS' A
#
# COMPACT_ATOMS: atom_id res chain seq x y z
N MET A 1 5.87 -2.89 4.87
CA MET A 1 5.83 -2.83 3.38
C MET A 1 7.09 -3.33 2.69
N ARG A 2 8.30 -2.98 3.12
CA ARG A 2 9.56 -3.44 2.49
C ARG A 2 9.74 -4.97 2.50
N GLN A 3 9.15 -5.65 3.48
CA GLN A 3 9.08 -7.12 3.56
C GLN A 3 8.17 -7.76 2.50
N LEU A 4 7.30 -6.98 1.86
CA LEU A 4 6.44 -7.39 0.76
C LEU A 4 7.05 -6.96 -0.60
N ASP A 5 8.35 -6.67 -0.66
CA ASP A 5 9.06 -6.18 -1.85
C ASP A 5 8.53 -4.85 -2.43
N PHE A 6 7.84 -4.03 -1.63
CA PHE A 6 7.51 -2.66 -2.02
C PHE A 6 8.74 -1.75 -1.88
N GLU A 7 9.06 -1.05 -2.96
CA GLU A 7 10.11 -0.03 -3.04
C GLU A 7 9.52 1.39 -2.84
N GLY A 8 10.28 2.26 -2.17
CA GLY A 8 9.83 3.59 -1.76
C GLY A 8 9.70 3.74 -0.23
N PRO A 9 8.91 4.71 0.28
CA PRO A 9 8.06 5.63 -0.46
C PRO A 9 8.86 6.70 -1.22
N TYR A 10 8.57 6.86 -2.50
CA TYR A 10 9.07 7.95 -3.32
C TYR A 10 8.18 9.18 -3.17
N THR A 11 8.78 10.36 -3.09
CA THR A 11 8.04 11.62 -2.99
C THR A 11 7.88 12.23 -4.37
N GLY A 12 6.66 12.20 -4.91
CA GLY A 12 6.30 12.97 -6.10
C GLY A 12 5.97 14.42 -5.76
N THR A 13 5.59 15.20 -6.77
CA THR A 13 5.30 16.65 -6.64
C THR A 13 4.06 16.97 -5.81
N ARG A 14 3.13 16.02 -5.63
CA ARG A 14 1.87 16.19 -4.88
C ARG A 14 1.54 15.05 -3.93
N HIS A 15 1.90 13.81 -4.28
CA HIS A 15 1.62 12.62 -3.47
C HIS A 15 2.86 11.72 -3.41
N GLN A 16 2.93 10.90 -2.35
CA GLN A 16 3.92 9.85 -2.24
C GLN A 16 3.43 8.61 -3.01
N PHE A 17 4.36 7.77 -3.45
CA PHE A 17 4.02 6.50 -4.09
C PHE A 17 5.02 5.41 -3.73
N MET A 18 4.58 4.16 -3.79
CA MET A 18 5.40 2.96 -3.65
C MET A 18 5.34 2.18 -4.95
N ASP A 19 6.46 1.64 -5.40
CA ASP A 19 6.55 0.79 -6.57
C ASP A 19 6.65 -0.69 -6.10
N TYR A 20 5.91 -1.58 -6.74
CA TYR A 20 6.01 -3.03 -6.57
C TYR A 20 6.08 -3.67 -7.95
N LYS A 21 7.29 -4.06 -8.36
CA LYS A 21 7.56 -4.58 -9.70
C LYS A 21 7.07 -3.60 -10.78
N GLU A 22 6.01 -3.94 -11.50
CA GLU A 22 5.40 -3.10 -12.56
C GLU A 22 4.20 -2.28 -12.07
N TYR A 23 3.81 -2.44 -10.80
CA TYR A 23 2.67 -1.76 -10.20
C TYR A 23 3.12 -0.56 -9.37
N ARG A 24 2.36 0.54 -9.44
CA ARG A 24 2.59 1.75 -8.66
C ARG A 24 1.39 2.03 -7.78
N LEU A 25 1.61 1.99 -6.47
CA LEU A 25 0.62 2.36 -5.45
C LEU A 25 0.81 3.81 -5.06
N THR A 26 -0.25 4.60 -5.20
CA THR A 26 -0.25 5.99 -4.73
C THR A 26 -0.61 6.02 -3.26
N ILE A 27 0.23 6.67 -2.45
CA ILE A 27 -0.03 6.92 -1.04
C ILE A 27 -0.73 8.28 -0.94
N PRO A 28 -2.00 8.34 -0.49
CA PRO A 28 -2.67 9.60 -0.28
C PRO A 28 -1.92 10.41 0.79
N SER A 29 -1.80 11.71 0.59
CA SER A 29 -1.10 12.61 1.53
C SER A 29 -1.95 13.01 2.74
N ASN A 30 -3.15 12.45 2.90
CA ASN A 30 -4.07 12.80 3.97
C ASN A 30 -3.59 12.17 5.28
N THR A 31 -3.61 12.95 6.36
CA THR A 31 -3.26 12.48 7.72
C THR A 31 -4.31 11.55 8.31
N GLU A 32 -5.56 11.62 7.84
CA GLU A 32 -6.67 10.77 8.27
C GLU A 32 -7.27 10.04 7.08
N TYR A 33 -7.40 8.72 7.21
CA TYR A 33 -8.02 7.85 6.22
C TYR A 33 -9.42 7.46 6.68
N SER A 34 -10.40 7.58 5.80
CA SER A 34 -11.71 6.98 6.04
C SER A 34 -11.60 5.45 5.97
N VAL A 35 -12.39 4.73 6.77
CA VAL A 35 -12.49 3.25 6.72
C VAL A 35 -12.71 2.71 5.29
N PRO A 36 -13.63 3.26 4.46
CA PRO A 36 -13.79 2.79 3.08
C PRO A 36 -12.55 3.01 2.22
N GLN A 37 -11.83 4.13 2.41
CA GLN A 37 -10.59 4.40 1.69
C GLN A 37 -9.49 3.41 2.08
N LEU A 38 -9.33 3.14 3.38
CA LEU A 38 -8.35 2.15 3.85
C LEU A 38 -8.64 0.76 3.28
N ARG A 39 -9.91 0.34 3.27
CA ARG A 39 -10.33 -0.93 2.64
C ARG A 39 -10.01 -0.98 1.16
N MET A 40 -10.23 0.12 0.43
CA MET A 40 -9.90 0.21 -0.99
C MET A 40 -8.40 0.02 -1.22
N MET A 41 -7.56 0.67 -0.42
CA MET A 41 -6.09 0.53 -0.53
C MET A 41 -5.62 -0.88 -0.22
N ILE A 42 -6.17 -1.54 0.80
CA ILE A 42 -5.84 -2.94 1.12
C ILE A 42 -6.22 -3.85 -0.05
N ASN A 43 -7.44 -3.72 -0.58
CA ASN A 43 -7.89 -4.52 -1.72
C ASN A 43 -7.02 -4.30 -2.97
N GLU A 44 -6.56 -3.07 -3.21
CA GLU A 44 -5.64 -2.76 -4.31
C GLU A 44 -4.29 -3.48 -4.13
N VAL A 45 -3.73 -3.46 -2.91
CA VAL A 45 -2.50 -4.19 -2.58
C VAL A 45 -2.69 -5.69 -2.77
N GLU A 46 -3.79 -6.27 -2.29
CA GLU A 46 -4.08 -7.70 -2.47
C GLU A 46 -4.26 -8.07 -3.95
N GLY A 47 -4.91 -7.21 -4.73
CA GLY A 47 -5.04 -7.35 -6.17
C GLY A 47 -3.69 -7.31 -6.91
N ILE A 48 -2.81 -6.39 -6.51
CA ILE A 48 -1.45 -6.26 -7.06
C ILE A 48 -0.58 -7.46 -6.70
N LEU A 49 -0.72 -7.98 -5.48
CA LEU A 49 0.01 -9.17 -5.03
C LEU A 49 -0.56 -10.47 -5.59
N GLY A 50 -1.79 -10.43 -6.12
CA GLY A 50 -2.52 -11.62 -6.58
C GLY A 50 -2.86 -12.59 -5.45
N ARG A 51 -2.77 -12.15 -4.19
CA ARG A 51 -3.10 -12.93 -2.99
C ARG A 51 -3.69 -12.03 -1.93
N THR A 52 -4.59 -12.59 -1.11
CA THR A 52 -5.03 -11.92 0.10
C THR A 52 -3.94 -12.00 1.17
N ILE A 53 -3.76 -10.92 1.92
CA ILE A 53 -2.83 -10.87 3.05
C ILE A 53 -3.68 -11.01 4.32
N ALA A 54 -3.39 -12.03 5.12
CA ALA A 54 -4.09 -12.22 6.38
C ALA A 54 -3.84 -11.01 7.31
N PRO A 55 -4.82 -10.61 8.15
CA PRO A 55 -4.63 -9.54 9.13
C PRO A 55 -3.41 -9.74 10.02
N ASP A 56 -3.08 -10.98 10.36
CA ASP A 56 -1.90 -11.32 11.16
C ASP A 56 -0.59 -11.02 10.42
N GLU A 57 -0.54 -11.28 9.11
CA GLU A 57 0.60 -10.92 8.27
C GLU A 57 0.72 -9.39 8.18
N TRP A 58 -0.40 -8.66 8.02
CA TRP A 58 -0.41 -7.20 8.13
C TRP A 58 0.17 -6.67 9.44
N ASN A 59 -0.21 -7.28 10.57
CA ASN A 59 0.31 -6.89 11.88
C ASN A 59 1.81 -7.17 12.05
N SER A 60 2.34 -8.20 11.37
CA SER A 60 3.77 -8.51 11.38
C SER A 60 4.63 -7.58 10.52
N LEU A 61 4.01 -6.79 9.63
CA LEU A 61 4.66 -5.83 8.74
C LEU A 61 4.88 -4.44 9.37
N SER A 62 4.39 -4.25 10.60
CA SER A 62 4.50 -3.04 11.43
C SER A 62 5.92 -2.79 11.95
#